data_AF-A0A329X138-F1
#
_entry.id   AF-A0A329X138-F1
#
_cell.length_a   1.000
_cell.length_b   1.000
_cell.length_c   1.000
_cell.angle_alpha   90.00
_cell.angle_beta   90.00
_cell.angle_gamma   90.00
#
_symmetry.space_group_name_H-M   'P 1'
#
loop_
_entity.id
_entity.type
_entity.pdbx_description
1 polymer ?
#
loop_
_entity_poly.entity_id
_entity_poly.type
_entity_poly.pdbx_seq_one_letter_code
_entity_poly.pdbx_strand_id
1 'polypeptide(L)'
;MKNLFVIMLLLSVITGCSGKNNPNRQTQAEEGLKFAFSSGGNFILTHACTDKIDYLGPDEGGNDQIEITIKNDKQCFAHFDALINKNIGTQMTISFKGTHLVTATIQTSLSPSFRMGVEDKEQATSIINALKN
;
A
#
# COMPACT_ATOMS: atom_id res chain seq x y z
N MET A 1 25.61 56.39 -46.04
CA MET A 1 24.57 55.34 -46.07
C MET A 1 25.16 54.09 -46.69
N LYS A 2 25.45 53.07 -45.87
CA LYS A 2 25.92 51.76 -46.34
C LYS A 2 25.40 50.73 -45.32
N ASN A 3 24.24 50.17 -45.61
CA ASN A 3 23.58 49.14 -44.81
C ASN A 3 24.41 47.85 -44.89
N LEU A 4 24.86 47.36 -43.74
CA LEU A 4 25.52 46.07 -43.63
C LEU A 4 24.44 44.98 -43.56
N PHE A 5 24.55 44.01 -44.46
CA PHE A 5 23.63 42.89 -44.59
C PHE A 5 23.70 41.94 -43.40
N VAL A 6 22.51 41.60 -42.90
CA VAL A 6 22.15 40.53 -41.98
C VAL A 6 22.38 39.18 -42.64
N ILE A 7 23.13 38.26 -42.02
CA ILE A 7 22.80 36.81 -41.90
C ILE A 7 23.50 36.27 -40.64
N MET A 8 22.78 36.22 -39.51
CA MET A 8 23.19 35.41 -38.36
C MET A 8 22.35 34.13 -38.41
N LEU A 9 23.01 33.01 -38.73
CA LEU A 9 22.45 31.67 -38.68
C LEU A 9 22.11 31.33 -37.22
N LEU A 10 20.83 31.46 -36.85
CA LEU A 10 20.28 30.88 -35.63
C LEU A 10 20.21 29.37 -35.81
N LEU A 11 21.21 28.67 -35.28
CA LEU A 11 21.16 27.23 -35.05
C LEU A 11 20.03 26.95 -34.07
N SER A 12 18.92 26.46 -34.60
CA SER A 12 17.83 25.86 -33.83
C SER A 12 18.36 24.60 -33.15
N VAL A 13 18.73 24.73 -31.86
CA VAL A 13 18.89 23.58 -30.98
C VAL A 13 17.48 23.06 -30.73
N ILE A 14 17.15 21.95 -31.38
CA ILE A 14 15.93 21.20 -31.12
C ILE A 14 16.07 20.68 -29.68
N THR A 15 15.44 21.36 -28.72
CA THR A 15 15.15 20.78 -27.42
C THR A 15 14.18 19.64 -27.63
N GLY A 16 14.73 18.48 -27.98
CA GLY A 16 14.02 17.21 -27.93
C GLY A 16 13.72 16.85 -26.49
N CYS A 17 12.71 17.50 -25.89
CA CYS A 17 12.00 16.94 -24.74
C CYS A 17 11.13 15.79 -25.26
N SER A 18 11.79 14.70 -25.66
CA SER A 18 11.10 13.43 -25.88
C SER A 18 10.67 12.92 -24.53
N GLY A 19 9.37 13.05 -24.28
CA GLY A 19 8.70 12.53 -23.11
C GLY A 19 9.05 11.06 -22.92
N LYS A 20 9.86 10.80 -21.90
CA LYS A 20 9.83 9.54 -21.19
C LYS A 20 9.73 9.88 -19.73
N ASN A 21 8.50 10.23 -19.33
CA ASN A 21 8.01 9.92 -18.01
C ASN A 21 8.22 8.41 -17.83
N ASN A 22 9.42 8.03 -17.38
CA ASN A 22 9.56 6.86 -16.56
C ASN A 22 9.02 7.29 -15.21
N PRO A 23 7.78 6.96 -14.82
CA PRO A 23 7.57 6.64 -13.43
C PRO A 23 8.32 5.33 -13.22
N ASN A 24 9.66 5.39 -13.17
CA ASN A 24 10.38 4.52 -12.25
C ASN A 24 10.12 5.05 -10.83
N ARG A 25 8.84 5.22 -10.50
CA ARG A 25 8.33 4.87 -9.19
C ARG A 25 8.44 3.35 -9.22
N GLN A 26 9.69 2.86 -9.04
CA GLN A 26 9.89 1.78 -8.09
C GLN A 26 9.00 2.21 -6.93
N THR A 27 7.82 1.60 -6.86
CA THR A 27 6.92 1.72 -5.74
C THR A 27 7.84 1.51 -4.57
N GLN A 28 8.21 2.59 -3.86
CA GLN A 28 8.81 2.45 -2.54
C GLN A 28 7.87 1.47 -1.89
N ALA A 29 8.36 0.26 -1.62
CA ALA A 29 7.54 -0.82 -1.12
C ALA A 29 6.82 -0.21 0.07
N GLU A 30 5.53 0.09 -0.09
CA GLU A 30 4.88 1.00 0.86
C GLU A 30 5.02 0.32 2.22
N GLU A 31 5.60 1.03 3.17
CA GLU A 31 5.93 0.48 4.49
C GLU A 31 4.61 0.26 5.24
N GLY A 32 3.97 -0.87 4.96
CA GLY A 32 2.63 -1.14 5.42
C GLY A 32 2.02 -2.42 4.89
N LEU A 33 0.93 -2.81 5.51
CA LEU A 33 0.12 -3.96 5.15
C LEU A 33 -0.89 -3.51 4.09
N LYS A 34 -0.74 -4.00 2.86
CA LYS A 34 -1.58 -3.63 1.73
C LYS A 34 -2.76 -4.58 1.61
N PHE A 35 -3.96 -4.02 1.57
CA PHE A 35 -5.22 -4.69 1.28
C PHE A 35 -5.66 -4.29 -0.12
N ALA A 36 -5.60 -5.20 -1.08
CA ALA A 36 -6.00 -4.98 -2.48
C ALA A 36 -7.31 -5.72 -2.78
N PHE A 37 -8.28 -5.01 -3.34
CA PHE A 37 -9.62 -5.56 -3.64
C PHE A 37 -9.74 -5.91 -5.12
N SER A 38 -10.27 -7.09 -5.44
CA SER A 38 -10.37 -7.56 -6.84
C SER A 38 -11.31 -6.70 -7.70
N SER A 39 -12.33 -6.10 -7.09
CA SER A 39 -13.24 -5.14 -7.73
C SER A 39 -12.68 -3.71 -7.80
N GLY A 40 -11.46 -3.50 -7.31
CA GLY A 40 -10.72 -2.24 -7.43
C GLY A 40 -10.58 -1.48 -6.11
N GLY A 41 -9.52 -0.67 -6.06
CA GLY A 41 -9.10 0.04 -4.86
C GLY A 41 -8.09 -0.74 -4.03
N ASN A 42 -7.41 -0.02 -3.14
CA ASN A 42 -6.56 -0.61 -2.12
C ASN A 42 -6.55 0.28 -0.88
N PHE A 43 -6.13 -0.31 0.23
CA PHE A 43 -5.82 0.39 1.46
C PHE A 43 -4.44 -0.08 1.92
N ILE A 44 -3.57 0.84 2.32
CA ILE A 44 -2.29 0.49 2.95
C ILE A 44 -2.36 0.93 4.41
N LEU A 45 -2.36 -0.06 5.30
CA LEU A 45 -2.24 0.19 6.72
C LEU A 45 -0.76 0.47 7.03
N THR A 46 -0.49 1.67 7.54
CA THR A 46 0.83 2.12 8.02
C THR A 46 0.78 2.39 9.53
N HIS A 47 1.92 2.72 10.14
CA HIS A 47 1.94 3.15 11.55
C HIS A 47 1.00 4.35 11.82
N ALA A 48 0.83 5.23 10.83
CA ALA A 48 -0.01 6.42 10.98
C ALA A 48 -1.47 6.05 11.29
N CYS A 49 -1.94 4.91 10.77
CA CYS A 49 -3.28 4.37 10.99
C CYS A 49 -3.35 3.21 11.97
N THR A 50 -2.24 2.79 12.56
CA THR A 50 -2.21 1.70 13.53
C THR A 50 -2.33 2.26 14.95
N ASP A 51 -3.33 1.81 15.69
CA ASP A 51 -3.54 2.15 17.11
C ASP A 51 -2.80 1.16 18.01
N LYS A 52 -2.92 -0.14 17.69
CA LYS A 52 -2.28 -1.23 18.42
C LYS A 52 -1.89 -2.34 17.46
N ILE A 53 -0.77 -3.00 17.74
CA ILE A 53 -0.42 -4.27 17.10
C ILE A 53 0.32 -5.18 18.06
N ASP A 54 -0.14 -6.42 18.19
CA ASP A 54 0.43 -7.43 19.09
C ASP A 54 0.69 -8.75 18.35
N TYR A 55 1.79 -9.40 18.71
CA TYR A 55 2.04 -10.79 18.38
C TYR A 55 1.34 -11.69 19.40
N LEU A 56 0.52 -12.62 18.92
CA LEU A 56 -0.25 -13.53 19.77
C LEU A 56 0.37 -14.93 19.90
N GLY A 57 1.37 -15.26 19.06
CA GLY A 57 1.91 -16.62 18.97
C GLY A 57 1.15 -17.49 17.97
N PRO A 58 1.54 -18.78 17.86
CA PRO A 58 0.91 -19.72 16.95
C PRO A 58 -0.52 -20.09 17.37
N ASP A 59 -1.39 -20.27 16.40
CA ASP A 59 -2.70 -20.91 16.59
C ASP A 59 -2.59 -22.45 16.64
N GLU A 60 -3.72 -23.13 16.80
CA GLU A 60 -3.78 -24.60 16.81
C GLU A 60 -3.35 -25.22 15.47
N GLY A 61 -3.40 -24.46 14.37
CA GLY A 61 -2.92 -24.85 13.06
C GLY A 61 -1.43 -24.61 12.84
N GLY A 62 -0.72 -24.03 13.82
CA GLY A 62 0.70 -23.72 13.76
C GLY A 62 1.03 -22.41 13.06
N ASN A 63 0.04 -21.63 12.59
CA ASN A 63 0.29 -20.32 11.99
C ASN A 63 0.41 -19.27 13.09
N ASP A 64 1.44 -18.45 13.01
CA ASP A 64 1.61 -17.31 13.90
C ASP A 64 0.50 -16.28 13.69
N GLN A 65 0.00 -15.71 14.78
CA GLN A 65 -1.11 -14.77 14.74
C GLN A 65 -0.67 -13.38 15.19
N ILE A 66 -1.20 -12.36 14.53
CA ILE A 66 -1.12 -10.96 14.96
C ILE A 66 -2.51 -10.38 15.15
N GLU A 67 -2.66 -9.52 16.16
CA GLU A 67 -3.85 -8.70 16.38
C GLU A 67 -3.52 -7.26 16.05
N ILE A 68 -4.35 -6.65 15.20
CA ILE A 68 -4.16 -5.29 14.70
C ILE A 68 -5.40 -4.49 15.08
N THR A 69 -5.20 -3.30 15.63
CA THR A 69 -6.25 -2.30 15.83
C THR A 69 -5.95 -1.07 15.00
N ILE A 70 -6.87 -0.71 14.11
CA ILE A 70 -6.80 0.51 13.29
C ILE A 70 -7.38 1.68 14.11
N LYS A 71 -6.74 2.85 14.02
CA LYS A 71 -7.25 4.09 14.64
C LYS A 71 -8.67 4.38 14.16
N ASN A 72 -9.56 4.58 15.12
CA ASN A 72 -10.99 4.78 14.86
C ASN A 72 -11.31 6.24 14.52
N ASP A 73 -10.76 6.71 13.40
CA ASP A 73 -11.02 8.04 12.85
C ASP A 73 -11.43 7.99 11.37
N LYS A 74 -11.75 9.16 10.81
CA LYS A 74 -12.25 9.28 9.42
C LYS A 74 -11.22 8.91 8.36
N GLN A 75 -9.93 9.08 8.64
CA GLN A 75 -8.86 8.85 7.67
C GLN A 75 -8.44 7.38 7.63
N CYS A 76 -8.54 6.68 8.77
CA CYS A 76 -8.08 5.32 8.92
C CYS A 76 -9.24 4.32 8.85
N PHE A 77 -9.88 4.00 9.98
CA PHE A 77 -10.88 2.93 10.02
C PHE A 77 -12.09 3.21 9.14
N ALA A 78 -12.64 4.43 9.13
CA ALA A 78 -13.83 4.72 8.31
C ALA A 78 -13.54 4.57 6.80
N HIS A 79 -12.32 4.89 6.36
CA HIS A 79 -11.91 4.70 4.96
C HIS A 79 -11.74 3.22 4.63
N PHE A 80 -11.08 2.47 5.50
CA PHE A 80 -10.90 1.02 5.35
C PHE A 80 -12.24 0.28 5.34
N ASP A 81 -13.14 0.59 6.27
CA ASP A 81 -14.46 -0.02 6.37
C ASP A 81 -15.32 0.29 5.13
N ALA A 82 -15.28 1.52 4.60
CA ALA A 82 -15.97 1.85 3.35
C ALA A 82 -15.47 1.00 2.16
N LEU A 83 -14.16 0.73 2.09
CA LEU A 83 -13.59 -0.15 1.07
C LEU A 83 -14.00 -1.61 1.29
N ILE A 84 -13.97 -2.12 2.51
CA ILE A 84 -14.41 -3.49 2.83
C ILE A 84 -15.88 -3.67 2.43
N ASN A 85 -16.78 -2.80 2.89
CA ASN A 85 -18.22 -2.89 2.63
C ASN A 85 -18.55 -2.83 1.13
N LYS A 86 -17.86 -1.98 0.37
CA LYS A 86 -18.04 -1.88 -1.09
C LYS A 86 -17.65 -3.17 -1.82
N ASN A 87 -16.77 -3.97 -1.24
CA ASN A 87 -16.16 -5.14 -1.88
C ASN A 87 -16.59 -6.48 -1.24
N ILE A 88 -17.63 -6.49 -0.39
CA ILE A 88 -18.23 -7.73 0.15
C ILE A 88 -18.61 -8.67 -1.01
N GLY A 89 -18.31 -9.96 -0.85
CA GLY A 89 -18.53 -11.00 -1.87
C GLY A 89 -17.39 -11.13 -2.90
N THR A 90 -16.38 -10.25 -2.85
CA THR A 90 -15.21 -10.29 -3.75
C THR A 90 -13.92 -10.68 -3.01
N GLN A 91 -12.83 -10.88 -3.74
CA GLN A 91 -11.55 -11.26 -3.15
C GLN A 91 -10.78 -10.02 -2.66
N MET A 92 -10.15 -10.18 -1.49
CA MET A 92 -9.16 -9.28 -0.94
C MET A 92 -7.83 -10.03 -0.83
N THR A 93 -6.77 -9.40 -1.33
CA THR A 93 -5.40 -9.88 -1.17
C THR A 93 -4.67 -8.99 -0.20
N ILE A 94 -4.08 -9.60 0.84
CA ILE A 94 -3.20 -8.92 1.78
C ILE A 94 -1.75 -9.22 1.40
N SER A 95 -0.93 -8.17 1.33
CA SER A 95 0.51 -8.31 1.10
C SER A 95 1.31 -7.34 1.97
N PHE A 96 2.56 -7.70 2.25
CA PHE A 96 3.50 -6.88 3.00
C PHE A 96 4.83 -6.78 2.25
N LYS A 97 5.28 -5.54 1.97
CA LYS A 97 6.49 -5.27 1.17
C LYS A 97 6.54 -6.02 -0.18
N GLY A 98 5.37 -6.26 -0.78
CA GLY A 98 5.22 -7.00 -2.04
C GLY A 98 5.10 -8.52 -1.89
N THR A 99 5.39 -9.08 -0.71
CA THR A 99 5.17 -10.49 -0.40
C THR A 99 3.69 -10.75 -0.13
N HIS A 100 3.12 -11.71 -0.84
CA HIS A 100 1.75 -12.18 -0.62
C HIS A 100 1.62 -12.82 0.76
N LEU A 101 0.56 -12.50 1.50
CA LEU A 101 0.26 -13.13 2.80
C LEU A 101 -0.98 -14.03 2.67
N VAL A 102 -2.09 -13.48 2.17
CA VAL A 102 -3.33 -14.22 2.04
C VAL A 102 -4.22 -13.61 0.96
N THR A 103 -5.03 -14.45 0.32
CA THR A 103 -6.17 -14.02 -0.50
C THR A 103 -7.41 -14.71 0.03
N ALA A 104 -8.45 -13.93 0.32
CA ALA A 104 -9.71 -14.45 0.86
C ALA A 104 -10.91 -13.66 0.32
N THR A 105 -12.06 -14.32 0.23
CA THR A 105 -13.33 -13.64 -0.07
C THR A 105 -13.81 -12.87 1.15
N ILE A 106 -14.17 -11.60 0.96
CA ILE A 106 -14.75 -10.76 2.01
C ILE A 106 -16.17 -11.23 2.28
N GLN A 107 -16.41 -11.79 3.45
CA GLN A 107 -17.74 -12.30 3.84
C GLN A 107 -18.56 -11.27 4.62
N THR A 108 -17.89 -10.36 5.33
CA THR A 108 -18.52 -9.39 6.24
C THR A 108 -17.64 -8.15 6.39
N SER A 109 -18.21 -7.08 6.95
CA SER A 109 -17.43 -5.96 7.48
C SER A 109 -16.50 -6.41 8.61
N LEU A 110 -15.43 -5.64 8.82
CA LEU A 110 -14.44 -5.89 9.86
C LEU A 110 -14.62 -4.90 11.00
N SER A 111 -14.35 -5.34 12.22
CA SER A 111 -14.17 -4.44 13.36
C SER A 111 -12.84 -3.67 13.22
N PRO A 112 -12.68 -2.50 13.87
CA PRO A 112 -11.39 -1.80 13.92
C PRO A 112 -10.26 -2.66 14.43
N SER A 113 -10.57 -3.64 15.28
CA SER A 113 -9.66 -4.66 15.76
C SER A 113 -9.92 -6.00 15.06
N PHE A 114 -8.89 -6.60 14.48
CA PHE A 114 -8.98 -7.89 13.80
C PHE A 114 -7.68 -8.69 13.95
N ARG A 115 -7.79 -10.00 13.71
CA ARG A 115 -6.66 -10.93 13.73
C ARG A 115 -6.38 -11.42 12.32
N MET A 116 -5.10 -11.72 12.07
CA MET A 116 -4.70 -12.42 10.87
C MET A 116 -3.56 -13.39 11.17
N GLY A 117 -3.58 -14.52 10.46
CA GLY A 117 -2.46 -15.45 10.43
C GLY A 117 -1.34 -14.94 9.53
N VAL A 118 -0.13 -15.27 9.91
CA VAL A 118 1.12 -15.06 9.18
C VAL A 118 1.91 -16.37 9.21
N GLU A 119 2.82 -16.52 8.26
CA GLU A 119 3.56 -17.78 8.03
C GLU A 119 4.38 -18.18 9.26
N ASP A 120 5.11 -17.23 9.83
CA ASP A 120 5.98 -17.46 10.97
C ASP A 120 6.23 -16.18 11.79
N LYS A 121 6.95 -16.36 12.90
CA LYS A 121 7.34 -15.29 13.82
C LYS A 121 8.25 -14.23 13.17
N GLU A 122 9.05 -14.58 12.17
CA GLU A 122 9.90 -13.61 11.47
C GLU A 122 9.03 -12.65 10.66
N GLN A 123 8.06 -13.18 9.91
CA GLN A 123 7.06 -12.41 9.17
C GLN A 123 6.23 -11.56 10.12
N ALA A 124 5.75 -12.13 11.25
CA ALA A 124 5.03 -11.40 12.29
C ALA A 124 5.82 -10.20 12.82
N THR A 125 7.09 -10.43 13.19
CA THR A 125 7.98 -9.41 13.76
C THR A 125 8.25 -8.30 12.74
N SER A 126 8.42 -8.64 11.46
CA SER A 126 8.65 -7.70 10.38
C SER A 126 7.46 -6.75 10.17
N ILE A 127 6.23 -7.30 10.19
CA ILE A 127 4.99 -6.52 10.09
C ILE A 127 4.84 -5.62 11.32
N ILE A 128 5.03 -6.16 12.53
CA ILE A 128 4.94 -5.40 13.79
C ILE A 128 5.90 -4.22 13.79
N ASN A 129 7.15 -4.42 13.39
CA ASN A 129 8.14 -3.34 13.36
C ASN A 129 7.76 -2.22 12.39
N ALA A 130 7.07 -2.53 11.29
CA ALA A 130 6.63 -1.53 10.31
C ALA A 130 5.33 -0.81 10.71
N LEU A 131 4.47 -1.44 11.53
CA LEU A 131 3.20 -0.85 11.95
C LEU A 131 3.26 -0.19 13.33
N LYS A 132 4.27 -0.51 14.13
CA LYS A 132 4.47 0.06 15.46
C LYS A 132 5.34 1.33 15.47
N ASN A 133 6.24 1.49 14.50
CA ASN A 133 7.19 2.59 14.38
C ASN A 133 6.87 3.47 13.17
#